data_AF-A0A0N8S0Y6-F1
#
_entry.id   AF-A0A0N8S0Y6-F1
#
_cell.length_a   1.000
_cell.length_b   1.000
_cell.length_c   1.000
_cell.angle_alpha   90.00
_cell.angle_beta   90.00
_cell.angle_gamma   90.00
#
_symmetry.space_group_name_H-M   'P 1'
#
loop_
_entity.id
_entity.type
_entity.pdbx_description
1 polymer ?
#
loop_
_entity_poly.entity_id
_entity_poly.type
_entity_poly.pdbx_seq_one_letter_code
_entity_poly.pdbx_strand_id
1 'polypeptide(L)'
;PGAVQIVLKACSHLKLHIKSVSRFKPFHVARAQGADFSPSEICKATLSVEMGRKTKTMKTVQQNPPEIAYRRNDGDSFTYRCKLEGERVIWRTFLSDTGEWGRWRQQYSEGDAMTTYSVSNGKLTIMNDQTDTETFRKSDF
;
A
#
# COMPACT_ATOMS: atom_id res chain seq x y z
N PRO A 1 -1.01 7.83 41.99
CA PRO A 1 -0.75 7.29 40.63
C PRO A 1 0.74 6.96 40.49
N GLY A 2 1.09 5.70 40.77
CA GLY A 2 2.44 5.28 41.16
C GLY A 2 3.47 5.29 40.03
N ALA A 3 4.58 5.97 40.30
CA ALA A 3 5.87 5.79 39.65
C ALA A 3 6.87 5.37 40.74
N VAL A 4 7.64 4.31 40.50
CA VAL A 4 8.75 3.86 41.37
C VAL A 4 9.91 3.52 40.43
N GLN A 5 10.80 4.49 40.20
CA GLN A 5 12.14 4.63 40.79
C GLN A 5 13.11 3.49 40.46
N ILE A 6 14.23 3.86 39.84
CA ILE A 6 15.56 3.35 40.23
C ILE A 6 16.53 4.54 40.23
N VAL A 7 16.99 4.92 41.41
CA VAL A 7 17.97 5.99 41.67
C VAL A 7 19.38 5.47 41.40
N LEU A 8 20.14 6.20 40.59
CA LEU A 8 21.56 5.98 40.35
C LEU A 8 22.38 6.27 41.61
N LYS A 9 23.32 5.38 41.95
CA LYS A 9 24.43 5.67 42.86
C LYS A 9 25.73 5.59 42.07
N ALA A 10 26.39 6.73 41.89
CA ALA A 10 27.67 6.86 41.20
C ALA A 10 28.83 6.62 42.16
N CYS A 11 29.76 5.74 41.79
CA CYS A 11 31.10 5.66 42.38
C CYS A 11 32.09 6.35 41.45
N SER A 12 32.77 7.38 41.97
CA SER A 12 33.80 8.14 41.29
C SER A 12 35.13 7.40 41.25
N HIS A 13 35.93 7.71 40.22
CA HIS A 13 37.32 7.31 39.95
C HIS A 13 37.55 5.96 39.25
N LEU A 14 37.34 5.95 37.93
CA LEU A 14 38.24 5.25 37.01
C LEU A 14 38.28 5.96 35.66
N LYS A 15 39.47 6.42 35.25
CA LYS A 15 39.74 7.03 33.95
C LYS A 15 39.69 5.91 32.89
N LEU A 16 38.50 5.57 32.40
CA LEU A 16 38.36 4.68 31.24
C LEU A 16 38.46 5.51 29.95
N HIS A 17 39.51 5.25 29.17
CA HIS A 17 39.58 5.63 27.77
C HIS A 17 38.42 4.97 27.02
N ILE A 18 37.37 5.72 26.70
CA ILE A 18 36.30 5.25 25.83
C ILE A 18 36.86 5.24 24.39
N LYS A 19 37.37 4.08 23.97
CA LYS A 19 37.54 3.80 22.54
C LYS A 19 36.16 3.55 21.95
N SER A 20 35.72 4.50 21.14
CA SER A 20 34.61 4.45 20.16
C SER A 20 33.86 3.11 20.10
N VAL A 21 32.67 3.05 20.70
CA VAL A 21 31.78 1.89 20.57
C VAL A 21 30.83 2.14 19.41
N SER A 22 31.16 1.46 18.31
CA SER A 22 30.27 0.81 17.37
C SER A 22 29.08 1.61 16.81
N ARG A 23 29.33 2.11 15.60
CA ARG A 23 28.37 2.43 14.55
C ARG A 23 27.17 1.47 14.55
N PHE A 24 26.02 1.93 15.05
CA PHE A 24 24.74 1.28 14.77
C PHE A 24 24.55 1.27 13.25
N LYS A 25 24.68 0.09 12.63
CA LYS A 25 24.26 -0.10 11.24
C LYS A 25 22.73 -0.15 11.27
N PRO A 26 22.02 0.65 10.44
CA PRO A 26 20.62 0.40 10.23
C PRO A 26 20.48 -1.03 9.70
N PHE A 27 19.67 -1.84 10.39
CA PHE A 27 19.18 -3.09 9.82
C PHE A 27 18.29 -2.68 8.65
N HIS A 28 18.86 -2.70 7.45
CA HIS A 28 18.05 -2.81 6.25
C HIS A 28 17.38 -4.18 6.35
N VAL A 29 16.12 -4.21 6.75
CA VAL A 29 15.28 -5.37 6.47
C VAL A 29 15.28 -5.48 4.95
N ALA A 30 16.04 -6.44 4.43
CA ALA A 30 16.00 -6.78 3.03
C ALA A 30 14.57 -7.19 2.72
N ARG A 31 13.81 -6.29 2.09
CA ARG A 31 12.51 -6.64 1.50
C ARG A 31 12.86 -7.65 0.41
N ALA A 32 12.53 -8.92 0.68
CA ALA A 32 12.79 -10.01 -0.23
C ALA A 32 12.33 -9.63 -1.63
N GLN A 33 13.19 -9.82 -2.64
CA GLN A 33 12.89 -9.61 -4.05
C GLN A 33 11.88 -10.68 -4.53
N GLY A 34 10.65 -10.60 -4.04
CA GLY A 34 9.49 -11.11 -4.76
C GLY A 34 9.23 -10.17 -5.93
N ALA A 35 8.88 -10.72 -7.10
CA ALA A 35 8.57 -9.97 -8.33
C ALA A 35 8.05 -8.56 -8.06
N ASP A 36 8.74 -7.53 -8.58
CA ASP A 36 8.34 -6.14 -8.39
C ASP A 36 7.05 -5.88 -9.17
N PHE A 37 5.91 -5.87 -8.48
CA PHE A 37 4.65 -5.41 -9.04
C PHE A 37 4.71 -3.90 -9.24
N SER A 38 4.45 -3.46 -10.47
CA SER A 38 4.37 -2.04 -10.82
C SER A 38 3.19 -1.38 -10.11
N PRO A 39 3.24 -0.05 -9.90
CA PRO A 39 2.11 0.68 -9.34
C PRO A 39 0.78 0.47 -10.10
N SER A 40 0.85 0.29 -11.41
CA SER A 40 -0.33 0.00 -12.24
C SER A 40 -0.88 -1.41 -12.03
N GLU A 41 -0.02 -2.42 -11.84
CA GLU A 41 -0.47 -3.78 -11.47
C GLU A 41 -1.10 -3.78 -10.07
N ILE A 42 -0.51 -3.08 -9.11
CA ILE A 42 -1.09 -2.92 -7.76
C ILE A 42 -2.45 -2.22 -7.83
N CYS A 43 -2.57 -1.18 -8.66
CA CYS A 43 -3.84 -0.48 -8.88
C CYS A 43 -4.90 -1.39 -9.51
N LYS A 44 -4.55 -2.14 -10.57
CA LYS A 44 -5.47 -3.13 -11.18
C LYS A 44 -5.92 -4.19 -10.18
N ALA A 45 -5.00 -4.73 -9.38
CA ALA A 45 -5.29 -5.72 -8.35
C ALA A 45 -6.25 -5.16 -7.30
N THR A 46 -6.00 -3.92 -6.87
CA THR A 46 -6.89 -3.21 -5.93
C THR A 46 -8.30 -3.07 -6.49
N LEU A 47 -8.42 -2.60 -7.73
CA LEU A 47 -9.72 -2.47 -8.39
C LEU A 47 -10.39 -3.84 -8.64
N SER A 48 -9.62 -4.92 -8.75
CA SER A 48 -10.16 -6.28 -8.85
C SER A 48 -10.95 -6.64 -7.61
N VAL A 49 -10.36 -6.42 -6.44
CA VAL A 49 -10.97 -6.68 -5.12
C VAL A 49 -12.13 -5.71 -4.84
N GLU A 50 -11.96 -4.43 -5.14
CA GLU A 50 -12.96 -3.39 -4.84
C GLU A 50 -14.21 -3.50 -5.73
N MET A 51 -14.03 -3.87 -7.01
CA MET A 51 -15.08 -3.81 -8.03
C MET A 51 -15.53 -5.20 -8.53
N GLY A 52 -14.89 -6.27 -8.07
CA GLY A 52 -15.14 -7.64 -8.54
C GLY A 52 -14.81 -7.84 -10.03
N ARG A 53 -13.70 -7.26 -10.51
CA ARG A 53 -13.33 -7.25 -11.94
C ARG A 53 -11.97 -7.89 -12.17
N LYS A 54 -11.88 -8.78 -13.16
CA LYS A 54 -10.60 -9.41 -13.52
C LYS A 54 -9.59 -8.37 -13.99
N THR A 55 -8.39 -8.40 -13.45
CA THR A 55 -7.24 -7.55 -13.83
C THR A 55 -7.00 -7.51 -15.35
N LYS A 56 -7.19 -8.63 -16.07
CA LYS A 56 -7.02 -8.72 -17.53
C LYS A 56 -8.01 -7.90 -18.35
N THR A 57 -9.16 -7.53 -17.78
CA THR A 57 -10.14 -6.66 -18.48
C THR A 57 -9.82 -5.18 -18.28
N MET A 58 -8.78 -4.86 -17.51
CA MET A 58 -8.41 -3.50 -17.18
C MET A 58 -7.22 -3.03 -18.01
N LYS A 59 -7.31 -1.81 -18.54
CA LYS A 59 -6.25 -1.15 -19.30
C LYS A 59 -5.59 -0.08 -18.45
N THR A 60 -4.26 -0.05 -18.47
CA THR A 60 -3.49 1.08 -17.94
C THR A 60 -3.49 2.21 -18.96
N VAL A 61 -4.07 3.35 -18.61
CA VAL A 61 -4.13 4.56 -19.44
C VAL A 61 -2.90 5.43 -19.17
N GLN A 62 -2.51 5.53 -17.90
CA GLN A 62 -1.36 6.32 -17.44
C GLN A 62 -0.63 5.56 -16.32
N GLN A 63 0.69 5.73 -16.22
CA GLN A 63 1.52 5.03 -15.24
C GLN A 63 1.77 5.83 -13.94
N ASN A 64 1.77 7.16 -14.00
CA ASN A 64 2.09 8.01 -12.85
C ASN A 64 1.25 9.30 -12.80
N PRO A 65 0.30 9.41 -11.85
CA PRO A 65 -0.22 8.30 -11.04
C PRO A 65 -0.90 7.24 -11.94
N PRO A 66 -0.96 5.96 -11.51
CA PRO A 66 -1.66 4.93 -12.25
C PRO A 66 -3.12 5.28 -12.52
N GLU A 67 -3.50 5.25 -13.78
CA GLU A 67 -4.89 5.42 -14.22
C GLU A 67 -5.33 4.19 -14.98
N ILE A 68 -6.42 3.59 -14.52
CA ILE A 68 -6.93 2.32 -15.00
C ILE A 68 -8.34 2.51 -15.53
N ALA A 69 -8.59 2.04 -16.74
CA ALA A 69 -9.91 2.06 -17.35
C ALA A 69 -10.38 0.65 -17.70
N TYR A 70 -11.68 0.39 -17.57
CA TYR A 70 -12.30 -0.81 -18.13
C TYR A 70 -13.71 -0.48 -18.62
N ARG A 71 -14.22 -1.33 -19.52
CA ARG A 71 -15.61 -1.29 -19.99
C ARG A 71 -16.35 -2.49 -19.44
N ARG A 72 -17.51 -2.25 -18.83
CA ARG A 72 -18.41 -3.28 -18.33
C ARG A 72 -19.26 -3.82 -19.47
N ASN A 73 -19.84 -5.02 -19.29
CA ASN A 73 -20.58 -5.72 -20.33
C ASN A 73 -21.83 -4.97 -20.82
N ASP A 74 -22.40 -4.08 -19.99
CA ASP A 74 -23.51 -3.20 -20.35
C ASP A 74 -23.09 -1.99 -21.18
N GLY A 75 -21.79 -1.83 -21.45
CA GLY A 75 -21.26 -0.73 -22.24
C GLY A 75 -20.82 0.47 -21.41
N ASP A 76 -20.97 0.45 -20.10
CA ASP A 76 -20.47 1.53 -19.25
C ASP A 76 -18.94 1.48 -19.16
N SER A 77 -18.31 2.64 -19.25
CA SER A 77 -16.87 2.80 -19.11
C SER A 77 -16.56 3.42 -17.76
N PHE A 78 -15.62 2.81 -17.04
CA PHE A 78 -15.17 3.30 -15.74
C PHE A 78 -13.67 3.59 -15.79
N THR A 79 -13.28 4.72 -15.20
CA THR A 79 -11.89 5.13 -15.08
C THR A 79 -11.58 5.44 -13.63
N TYR A 80 -10.48 4.90 -13.15
CA TYR A 80 -10.02 5.03 -11.78
C TYR A 80 -8.57 5.49 -11.76
N ARG A 81 -8.18 6.16 -10.68
CA ARG A 81 -6.80 6.53 -10.42
C ARG A 81 -6.40 6.06 -9.03
N CYS A 82 -5.21 5.51 -8.91
CA CYS A 82 -4.65 5.09 -7.63
C CYS A 82 -3.44 5.94 -7.22
N LYS A 83 -3.20 6.02 -5.92
CA LYS A 83 -1.93 6.41 -5.32
C LYS A 83 -1.53 5.39 -4.25
N LEU A 84 -0.23 5.21 -4.09
CA LEU A 84 0.35 4.32 -3.08
C LEU A 84 0.95 5.18 -1.96
N GLU A 85 0.54 4.93 -0.73
CA GLU A 85 1.06 5.60 0.47
C GLU A 85 1.55 4.52 1.44
N GLY A 86 2.85 4.22 1.38
CA GLY A 86 3.43 3.06 2.07
C GLY A 86 2.83 1.76 1.54
N GLU A 87 2.14 1.03 2.41
CA GLU A 87 1.42 -0.22 2.09
C GLU A 87 -0.06 0.01 1.77
N ARG A 88 -0.56 1.24 1.89
CA ARG A 88 -1.95 1.57 1.58
C ARG A 88 -2.11 1.89 0.10
N VAL A 89 -3.20 1.39 -0.48
CA VAL A 89 -3.67 1.81 -1.81
C VAL A 89 -4.90 2.68 -1.63
N ILE A 90 -4.85 3.89 -2.18
CA ILE A 90 -5.96 4.84 -2.17
C ILE A 90 -6.38 5.07 -3.61
N TRP A 91 -7.68 5.00 -3.88
CA TRP A 91 -8.22 5.15 -5.23
C TRP A 91 -9.33 6.19 -5.29
N ARG A 92 -9.62 6.66 -6.49
CA ARG A 92 -10.77 7.52 -6.81
C ARG A 92 -11.31 7.18 -8.19
N THR A 93 -12.58 7.52 -8.41
CA THR A 93 -13.25 7.34 -9.70
C THR A 93 -13.28 8.66 -10.48
N PHE A 94 -13.20 8.58 -11.79
CA PHE A 94 -13.65 9.63 -12.69
C PHE A 94 -15.17 9.53 -12.80
N LEU A 95 -15.86 10.66 -12.69
CA LEU A 95 -17.31 10.80 -12.78
C LEU A 95 -17.62 11.29 -14.20
N SER A 96 -18.12 10.39 -15.05
CA SER A 96 -18.31 10.69 -16.47
C SER A 96 -19.45 11.68 -16.74
N ASP A 97 -20.40 11.78 -15.83
CA ASP A 97 -21.52 12.71 -15.86
C ASP A 97 -21.08 14.17 -15.62
N THR A 98 -20.14 14.40 -14.71
CA THR A 98 -19.60 15.74 -14.42
C THR A 98 -18.29 16.05 -15.15
N GLY A 99 -17.58 15.01 -15.60
CA GLY A 99 -16.23 15.16 -16.18
C GLY A 99 -15.14 15.40 -15.14
N GLU A 100 -15.41 15.12 -13.87
CA GLU A 100 -14.51 15.43 -12.76
C GLU A 100 -14.01 14.17 -12.04
N TRP A 101 -12.94 14.33 -11.26
CA TRP A 101 -12.49 13.28 -10.35
C TRP A 101 -13.24 13.38 -9.03
N GLY A 102 -13.81 12.26 -8.58
CA GLY A 102 -14.39 12.17 -7.24
C GLY A 102 -13.33 12.25 -6.12
N ARG A 103 -13.81 12.23 -4.87
CA ARG A 103 -12.95 12.20 -3.68
C ARG A 103 -12.06 10.96 -3.66
N TRP A 104 -10.88 11.10 -3.04
CA TRP A 104 -10.03 9.96 -2.71
C TRP A 104 -10.69 9.12 -1.61
N ARG A 105 -10.76 7.81 -1.81
CA ARG A 105 -11.30 6.84 -0.85
C ARG A 105 -10.26 6.54 0.23
N GLN A 106 -10.12 7.44 1.21
CA GLN A 106 -9.12 7.36 2.29
C GLN A 106 -9.69 7.64 3.68
N GLN A 107 -10.97 7.96 3.81
CA GLN A 107 -11.62 8.37 5.05
C GLN A 107 -12.57 7.28 5.56
N TYR A 108 -12.11 6.51 6.54
CA TYR A 108 -12.91 5.42 7.10
C TYR A 108 -14.23 5.90 7.73
N SER A 109 -14.24 7.08 8.34
CA SER A 109 -15.44 7.72 8.88
C SER A 109 -16.49 8.06 7.82
N GLU A 110 -16.09 8.18 6.55
CA GLU A 110 -17.00 8.36 5.40
C GLU A 110 -17.40 7.01 4.77
N GLY A 111 -17.04 5.89 5.40
CA GLY A 111 -17.30 4.53 4.92
C GLY A 111 -16.27 4.02 3.91
N ASP A 112 -15.12 4.69 3.72
CA ASP A 112 -14.09 4.18 2.81
C ASP A 112 -13.36 2.96 3.38
N ALA A 113 -13.20 1.94 2.54
CA ALA A 113 -12.38 0.79 2.88
C ALA A 113 -10.91 1.17 3.12
N MET A 114 -10.29 0.44 4.05
CA MET A 114 -8.85 0.35 4.20
C MET A 114 -8.34 -0.75 3.28
N THR A 115 -7.75 -0.35 2.15
CA THR A 115 -7.12 -1.29 1.22
C THR A 115 -5.61 -1.23 1.31
N THR A 116 -4.98 -2.37 1.58
CA THR A 116 -3.54 -2.52 1.69
C THR A 116 -3.01 -3.56 0.71
N TYR A 117 -1.71 -3.48 0.42
CA TYR A 117 -1.02 -4.47 -0.39
C TYR A 117 0.25 -4.97 0.27
N SER A 118 0.59 -6.22 0.02
CA SER A 118 1.88 -6.81 0.37
C SER A 118 2.44 -7.62 -0.80
N VAL A 119 3.76 -7.69 -0.92
CA VAL A 119 4.44 -8.51 -1.93
C VAL A 119 5.38 -9.45 -1.22
N SER A 120 5.16 -10.75 -1.41
CA SER A 120 6.01 -11.80 -0.84
C SER A 120 6.04 -13.01 -1.76
N ASN A 121 7.21 -13.62 -1.92
CA ASN A 121 7.39 -14.83 -2.74
C ASN A 121 6.82 -14.72 -4.17
N GLY A 122 6.99 -13.54 -4.80
CA GLY A 122 6.50 -13.26 -6.16
C GLY A 122 4.98 -13.19 -6.30
N LYS A 123 4.26 -13.04 -5.18
CA LYS A 123 2.82 -12.87 -5.14
C LYS A 123 2.47 -11.52 -4.53
N LEU A 124 1.50 -10.85 -5.13
CA LEU A 124 0.88 -9.62 -4.62
C LEU A 124 -0.39 -10.01 -3.89
N THR A 125 -0.52 -9.64 -2.62
CA THR A 125 -1.76 -9.80 -1.87
C THR A 125 -2.41 -8.44 -1.67
N ILE A 126 -3.68 -8.31 -2.05
CA ILE A 126 -4.52 -7.17 -1.74
C ILE A 126 -5.47 -7.57 -0.62
N MET A 127 -5.55 -6.76 0.42
CA MET A 127 -6.49 -6.93 1.52
C MET A 127 -7.37 -5.69 1.61
N ASN A 128 -8.68 -5.89 1.52
CA ASN A 128 -9.69 -4.86 1.75
C ASN A 128 -10.50 -5.27 3.00
N ASP A 129 -10.67 -4.36 3.94
CA ASP A 129 -11.33 -4.62 5.23
C ASP A 129 -12.86 -4.67 5.18
N GLN A 130 -13.46 -4.33 4.04
CA GLN A 130 -14.91 -4.34 3.81
C GLN A 130 -15.34 -5.39 2.78
N THR A 131 -14.42 -5.92 1.97
CA THR A 131 -14.69 -6.96 0.99
C THR A 131 -13.85 -8.21 1.26
N ASP A 132 -12.82 -8.46 0.45
CA ASP A 132 -12.07 -9.70 0.41
C ASP A 132 -10.55 -9.48 0.42
N THR A 133 -9.84 -10.59 0.59
CA THR A 133 -8.40 -10.67 0.37
C THR A 133 -8.12 -11.55 -0.84
N GLU A 134 -7.39 -11.02 -1.83
CA GLU A 134 -7.02 -11.76 -3.03
C GLU A 134 -5.51 -11.76 -3.25
N THR A 135 -5.00 -12.81 -3.88
CA THR A 135 -3.59 -12.95 -4.23
C THR A 135 -3.40 -13.08 -5.73
N PHE A 136 -2.47 -12.31 -6.28
CA PHE A 136 -2.16 -12.20 -7.70
C PHE A 136 -0.71 -12.60 -7.97
N ARG A 137 -0.49 -13.16 -9.15
CA ARG A 137 0.81 -13.43 -9.75
C ARG A 137 1.01 -12.49 -10.94
N LYS A 138 2.25 -12.38 -11.41
CA LYS A 138 2.56 -11.60 -12.62
C LYS A 138 1.76 -12.04 -13.86
N SER A 139 1.43 -13.32 -13.97
CA SER A 139 0.62 -13.88 -15.08
C SER A 139 -0.85 -13.43 -15.10
N ASP A 140 -1.31 -12.75 -14.05
CA ASP A 140 -2.70 -12.31 -13.92
C ASP A 140 -2.95 -10.95 -14.57
N PHE A 141 -1.90 -10.23 -14.96
CA PHE A 141 -2.00 -8.88 -15.57
C PHE A 141 -1.78 -8.91 -17.08
#